data_AF-A0A060YMV8-F1
#
_entry.id   AF-A0A060YMV8-F1
#
_cell.length_a   1.000
_cell.length_b   1.000
_cell.length_c   1.000
_cell.angle_alpha   90.00
_cell.angle_beta   90.00
_cell.angle_gamma   90.00
#
_symmetry.space_group_name_H-M   'P 1'
#
loop_
_entity.id
_entity.type
_entity.pdbx_description
1 polymer ?
#
loop_
_entity_poly.entity_id
_entity_poly.type
_entity_poly.pdbx_seq_one_letter_code
_entity_poly.pdbx_strand_id
1 'polypeptide(L)'
;MVSVVPNRYPRWFTLTHIESQQCELASTMLTAAKGDSRKLETVLESIQKNIHSSSHIFKLGQDAFKIATLMDSLPDITLLKVSLELGLQ
;
A
#
# COMPACT_ATOMS: atom_id res chain seq x y z
N MET A 1 -14.61 20.44 -32.31
CA MET A 1 -14.02 21.43 -31.37
C MET A 1 -13.38 20.65 -30.24
N VAL A 2 -12.06 20.66 -30.14
CA VAL A 2 -11.31 19.97 -29.07
C VAL A 2 -11.40 20.85 -27.83
N SER A 3 -12.19 20.44 -26.84
CA SER A 3 -12.20 21.07 -25.53
C SER A 3 -10.89 20.75 -24.81
N VAL A 4 -9.92 21.64 -24.93
CA VAL A 4 -8.78 21.72 -24.01
C VAL A 4 -9.35 22.26 -22.70
N VAL A 5 -9.72 21.34 -21.79
CA VAL A 5 -9.96 21.70 -20.40
C VAL A 5 -8.62 22.19 -19.85
N PRO A 6 -8.53 23.41 -19.31
CA PRO A 6 -7.28 23.90 -18.77
C PRO A 6 -6.97 23.04 -17.55
N ASN A 7 -5.92 22.24 -17.66
CA ASN A 7 -5.33 21.49 -16.56
C ASN A 7 -4.80 22.50 -15.52
N ARG A 8 -5.70 23.02 -14.66
CA ARG A 8 -5.44 24.06 -13.65
C ARG A 8 -4.74 23.54 -12.40
N TYR A 9 -4.33 22.26 -12.40
CA TYR A 9 -3.55 21.70 -11.32
C TYR A 9 -2.14 21.38 -11.84
N PRO A 10 -1.09 21.80 -11.12
CA PRO A 10 0.27 21.41 -11.45
C PRO A 10 0.35 19.88 -11.60
N ARG A 11 0.95 19.37 -12.66
CA ARG A 11 1.00 17.91 -12.93
C ARG A 11 1.62 17.12 -11.77
N TRP A 12 2.50 17.75 -10.98
CA TRP A 12 3.07 17.16 -9.77
C TRP A 12 2.02 16.95 -8.67
N PHE A 13 1.04 17.84 -8.53
CA PHE A 13 -0.05 17.70 -7.57
C PHE A 13 -0.94 16.50 -7.89
N THR A 14 -1.22 16.26 -9.18
CA THR A 14 -1.94 15.07 -9.63
C THR A 14 -1.14 13.79 -9.37
N LEU A 15 0.18 13.80 -9.62
CA LEU A 15 1.07 12.68 -9.32
C LEU A 15 1.09 12.34 -7.83
N THR A 16 1.31 13.33 -6.95
CA THR A 16 1.31 13.13 -5.49
C THR A 16 -0.06 12.64 -4.99
N HIS A 17 -1.16 13.13 -5.57
CA HIS A 17 -2.50 12.66 -5.21
C HIS A 17 -2.70 11.19 -5.61
N ILE A 18 -2.30 10.79 -6.82
CA ILE A 18 -2.38 9.39 -7.27
C ILE A 18 -1.51 8.49 -6.39
N GLU A 19 -0.29 8.91 -6.04
CA GLU A 19 0.58 8.16 -5.14
C GLU A 19 -0.06 7.96 -3.75
N SER A 20 -0.66 9.01 -3.19
CA SER A 20 -1.39 8.92 -1.92
C SER A 20 -2.59 7.97 -2.01
N GLN A 21 -3.36 8.03 -3.10
CA GLN A 21 -4.48 7.12 -3.34
C GLN A 21 -4.03 5.67 -3.50
N GLN A 22 -2.89 5.43 -4.17
CA GLN A 22 -2.31 4.09 -4.26
C GLN A 22 -1.86 3.56 -2.88
N CYS A 23 -1.31 4.43 -2.03
CA CYS A 23 -0.95 4.06 -0.66
C CYS A 23 -2.19 3.70 0.18
N GLU A 24 -3.26 4.49 0.11
CA GLU A 24 -4.50 4.20 0.83
C GLU A 24 -5.17 2.91 0.34
N LEU A 25 -5.20 2.71 -0.98
CA LEU A 25 -5.72 1.49 -1.58
C LEU A 25 -4.91 0.27 -1.13
N ALA A 26 -3.59 0.36 -1.16
CA ALA A 26 -2.69 -0.69 -0.68
C ALA A 26 -2.93 -1.06 0.79
N SER A 27 -3.11 -0.07 1.67
CA SER A 27 -3.41 -0.31 3.10
C SER A 27 -4.77 -1.00 3.28
N THR A 28 -5.75 -0.61 2.48
CA THR A 28 -7.08 -1.27 2.43
C THR A 28 -6.96 -2.71 1.91
N MET A 29 -6.17 -2.95 0.86
CA MET A 29 -5.93 -4.28 0.31
C MET A 29 -5.18 -5.18 1.30
N LEU A 30 -4.21 -4.67 2.05
CA LEU A 30 -3.53 -5.39 3.13
C LEU A 30 -4.51 -5.82 4.22
N THR A 31 -5.43 -4.91 4.59
CA THR A 31 -6.49 -5.21 5.56
C THR A 31 -7.49 -6.24 5.02
N ALA A 32 -7.85 -6.16 3.74
CA ALA A 32 -8.79 -7.08 3.09
C ALA A 32 -8.17 -8.47 2.81
N ALA A 33 -6.86 -8.54 2.59
CA ALA A 33 -6.10 -9.77 2.38
C ALA A 33 -5.69 -10.46 3.69
N LYS A 34 -6.01 -9.84 4.85
CA LYS A 34 -5.74 -10.40 6.17
C LYS A 34 -6.30 -11.81 6.32
N GLY A 35 -5.47 -12.76 6.76
CA GLY A 35 -5.85 -14.16 6.90
C GLY A 35 -5.83 -14.99 5.61
N ASP A 36 -5.46 -14.40 4.46
CA ASP A 36 -5.29 -15.11 3.19
C ASP A 36 -3.88 -14.84 2.63
N SER A 37 -2.99 -15.81 2.84
CA SER A 37 -1.57 -15.70 2.50
C SER A 37 -1.33 -15.44 1.01
N ARG A 38 -2.14 -16.03 0.12
CA ARG A 38 -2.01 -15.82 -1.33
C ARG A 38 -2.43 -14.42 -1.74
N LYS A 39 -3.49 -13.89 -1.13
CA LYS A 39 -3.89 -12.50 -1.38
C LYS A 39 -2.86 -11.53 -0.85
N LEU A 40 -2.28 -11.79 0.32
CA LEU A 40 -1.22 -10.97 0.90
C LEU A 40 0.00 -10.86 -0.01
N GLU A 41 0.45 -11.99 -0.57
CA GLU A 41 1.57 -12.03 -1.52
C GLU A 41 1.25 -11.25 -2.81
N THR A 42 0.02 -11.37 -3.32
CA THR A 42 -0.45 -10.60 -4.49
C THR A 42 -0.50 -9.10 -4.21
N VAL A 43 -0.92 -8.71 -3.00
CA VAL A 43 -0.98 -7.31 -2.56
C VAL A 43 0.44 -6.75 -2.40
N LEU A 44 1.35 -7.52 -1.82
CA LEU A 44 2.77 -7.15 -1.70
C LEU A 44 3.38 -6.92 -3.08
N GLU A 45 3.22 -7.85 -4.03
CA GLU A 45 3.70 -7.67 -5.40
C GLU A 45 3.11 -6.42 -6.06
N SER A 46 1.82 -6.16 -5.84
CA SER A 46 1.15 -4.99 -6.38
C SER A 46 1.70 -3.69 -5.78
N ILE A 47 1.99 -3.68 -4.47
CA ILE A 47 2.63 -2.56 -3.79
C ILE A 47 4.02 -2.32 -4.37
N GLN A 48 4.84 -3.35 -4.50
CA GLN A 48 6.21 -3.23 -5.04
C GLN A 48 6.23 -2.76 -6.51
N LYS A 49 5.22 -3.13 -7.31
CA LYS A 49 5.10 -2.74 -8.73
C LYS A 49 4.54 -1.34 -8.95
N ASN A 50 3.71 -0.84 -8.03
CA ASN A 50 2.99 0.43 -8.22
C ASN A 50 3.52 1.56 -7.34
N ILE A 51 4.05 1.25 -6.16
CA ILE A 51 4.52 2.24 -5.19
C ILE A 51 6.06 2.28 -5.23
N HIS A 52 6.60 3.37 -5.75
CA HIS A 52 8.04 3.61 -5.85
C HIS A 52 8.60 4.52 -4.74
N SER A 53 7.72 5.05 -3.88
CA SER A 53 8.11 5.93 -2.78
C SER A 53 8.42 5.11 -1.53
N SER A 54 9.69 5.09 -1.11
CA SER A 54 10.13 4.39 0.12
C SER A 54 9.35 4.83 1.36
N SER A 55 8.91 6.09 1.43
CA SER A 55 8.08 6.59 2.53
C SER A 55 6.72 5.90 2.61
N HIS A 56 6.09 5.63 1.46
CA HIS A 56 4.80 4.94 1.38
C HIS A 56 4.95 3.44 1.64
N ILE A 57 6.02 2.82 1.12
CA ILE A 57 6.32 1.40 1.40
C ILE A 57 6.54 1.20 2.91
N PHE A 58 7.34 2.07 3.55
CA PHE A 58 7.60 1.98 4.99
C PHE A 58 6.33 2.20 5.83
N LYS A 59 5.45 3.12 5.41
CA LYS A 59 4.13 3.32 6.02
C LYS A 59 3.26 2.06 5.90
N LEU A 60 3.22 1.44 4.72
CA LEU A 60 2.48 0.20 4.47
C LEU A 60 3.04 -0.98 5.26
N GLY A 61 4.36 -1.06 5.41
CA GLY A 61 5.01 -2.02 6.30
C GLY A 61 4.54 -1.84 7.75
N GLN A 62 4.51 -0.61 8.26
CA GLN A 62 3.98 -0.33 9.60
C GLN A 62 2.48 -0.67 9.74
N ASP A 63 1.67 -0.36 8.73
CA ASP A 63 0.24 -0.67 8.73
C ASP A 63 0.01 -2.19 8.71
N ALA A 64 0.75 -2.93 7.86
CA ALA A 64 0.77 -4.39 7.86
C ALA A 64 1.16 -4.93 9.24
N PHE A 65 2.25 -4.43 9.85
CA PHE A 65 2.67 -4.87 11.18
C PHE A 65 1.60 -4.63 12.23
N LYS A 66 0.95 -3.45 12.24
CA LYS A 66 -0.17 -3.15 13.13
C LYS A 66 -1.34 -4.11 12.90
N ILE A 67 -1.72 -4.38 11.66
CA ILE A 67 -2.82 -5.30 11.33
C ILE A 67 -2.52 -6.72 11.83
N ALA A 68 -1.26 -7.15 11.72
CA ALA A 68 -0.78 -8.46 12.16
C ALA A 68 -0.74 -8.61 13.69
N THR A 69 -0.46 -7.52 14.41
CA THR A 69 -0.29 -7.50 15.87
C THR A 69 -1.56 -7.11 16.65
N LEU A 70 -2.53 -6.42 16.03
CA LEU A 70 -3.80 -6.04 16.64
C LEU A 70 -4.76 -7.22 16.90
N MET A 71 -4.44 -8.44 16.44
CA MET A 71 -5.25 -9.61 16.78
C MET A 71 -4.70 -10.29 18.04
N ASP A 72 -5.42 -10.11 19.15
CA ASP A 72 -5.28 -10.84 20.42
C ASP A 72 -5.32 -12.38 20.29
N SER A 73 -5.56 -12.92 19.08
CA SER A 73 -5.51 -14.35 18.76
C SER A 73 -4.51 -14.59 17.63
N LEU A 74 -3.36 -15.21 17.98
CA LEU A 74 -2.24 -15.65 17.13
C LEU A 74 -1.84 -14.66 16.00
N PRO A 75 -0.70 -13.96 16.12
CA PRO A 75 -0.28 -13.01 15.09
C PRO A 75 -0.17 -13.71 13.72
N ASP A 76 -0.72 -13.07 12.67
CA ASP A 76 -0.65 -13.60 11.31
C ASP A 76 0.80 -13.47 10.83
N ILE A 77 1.55 -14.58 10.96
CA ILE A 77 2.98 -14.69 10.63
C ILE A 77 3.23 -14.26 9.19
N THR A 78 2.26 -14.47 8.29
CA THR A 78 2.33 -14.07 6.89
C THR A 78 2.33 -12.55 6.74
N LEU A 79 1.48 -11.89 7.51
CA LEU A 79 1.29 -10.45 7.49
C LEU A 79 2.49 -9.74 8.17
N LEU A 80 3.09 -10.37 9.18
CA LEU A 80 4.38 -9.96 9.74
C LEU A 80 5.52 -10.07 8.72
N LYS A 81 5.58 -11.16 7.94
CA LYS A 81 6.59 -11.31 6.90
C LYS A 81 6.46 -10.23 5.82
N VAL A 82 5.23 -9.97 5.36
CA VAL A 82 4.91 -8.88 4.42
C VAL A 82 5.32 -7.53 4.99
N SER A 83 5.06 -7.28 6.28
CA SER A 83 5.47 -6.02 6.94
C SER A 83 6.98 -5.82 6.95
N LEU A 84 7.74 -6.90 7.17
CA LEU A 84 9.20 -6.88 7.21
C LEU A 84 9.79 -6.66 5.81
N GLU A 85 9.25 -7.34 4.79
CA GLU A 85 9.69 -7.18 3.39
C GLU A 85 9.44 -5.76 2.89
N LEU A 86 8.32 -5.12 3.27
CA LEU A 86 8.05 -3.72 2.97
C LEU A 86 8.99 -2.77 3.77
N GLY A 87 9.38 -3.13 4.99
CA GLY A 87 10.24 -2.29 5.83
C GLY A 87 11.72 -2.28 5.44
N LEU A 88 12.19 -3.27 4.65
CA LEU A 88 13.59 -3.46 4.28
C LEU A 88 14.00 -2.82 2.94
N GLN A 89 13.07 -2.14 2.25
CA GLN A 89 13.22 -1.62 0.89
C GLN A 89 13.47 -0.10 0.87
#